data_AF-A0A1B9DL90-F1
#
_entry.id   AF-A0A1B9DL90-F1
#
_cell.length_a   1.000
_cell.length_b   1.000
_cell.length_c   1.000
_cell.angle_alpha   90.00
_cell.angle_beta   90.00
_cell.angle_gamma   90.00
#
_symmetry.space_group_name_H-M   'P 1'
#
loop_
_entity.id
_entity.type
_entity.pdbx_description
1 polymer ?
#
loop_
_entity_poly.entity_id
_entity_poly.type
_entity_poly.pdbx_seq_one_letter_code
_entity_poly.pdbx_strand_id
1 'polypeptide(L)'
;MNQQKIEQIKSILKHWNPLGNAEHSIQDLNDYETEVDDIIFNLEIDYDFPEKSVTKNQLSKIVKEVLNQAFGLHLTNSECDAPSEEILKVLNHR
;
A
#
# COMPACT_ATOMS: atom_id res chain seq x y z
N MET A 1 -11.70 -5.82 -6.22
CA MET A 1 -11.08 -6.19 -4.92
C MET A 1 -12.16 -6.49 -3.88
N ASN A 2 -12.01 -7.49 -2.99
CA ASN A 2 -12.93 -7.66 -1.85
C ASN A 2 -12.47 -6.79 -0.68
N GLN A 3 -13.41 -6.23 0.10
CA GLN A 3 -13.16 -5.42 1.31
C GLN A 3 -12.16 -6.11 2.27
N GLN A 4 -12.23 -7.44 2.39
CA GLN A 4 -11.29 -8.19 3.23
C GLN A 4 -9.82 -8.01 2.83
N LYS A 5 -9.52 -7.90 1.52
CA LYS A 5 -8.15 -7.66 1.05
C LYS A 5 -7.70 -6.24 1.35
N ILE A 6 -8.61 -5.26 1.22
CA ILE A 6 -8.35 -3.85 1.57
C ILE A 6 -7.96 -3.76 3.05
N GLU A 7 -8.73 -4.38 3.95
CA GLU A 7 -8.43 -4.39 5.38
C GLU A 7 -7.09 -5.08 5.70
N GLN A 8 -6.75 -6.16 4.99
CA GLN A 8 -5.44 -6.81 5.14
C GLN A 8 -4.29 -5.91 4.72
N ILE A 9 -4.43 -5.19 3.60
CA ILE A 9 -3.41 -4.23 3.12
C ILE A 9 -3.26 -3.08 4.12
N LYS A 10 -4.37 -2.51 4.61
CA LYS A 10 -4.36 -1.49 5.68
C LYS A 10 -3.60 -1.99 6.92
N SER A 11 -3.87 -3.22 7.34
CA SER A 11 -3.18 -3.85 8.47
C SER A 11 -1.67 -3.98 8.25
N ILE A 12 -1.22 -4.32 7.04
CA ILE A 12 0.21 -4.41 6.71
C ILE A 12 0.86 -3.04 6.83
N LEU A 13 0.26 -1.99 6.25
CA LEU A 13 0.80 -0.63 6.31
C LEU A 13 0.82 -0.09 7.75
N LYS A 14 -0.23 -0.36 8.53
CA LYS A 14 -0.31 0.02 9.94
C LYS A 14 0.71 -0.71 10.80
N HIS A 15 0.97 -1.99 10.53
CA HIS A 15 1.99 -2.75 11.24
C HIS A 15 3.41 -2.30 10.90
N TRP A 16 3.68 -2.03 9.62
CA TRP A 16 4.96 -1.52 9.18
C TRP A 16 5.23 -0.10 9.72
N ASN A 17 4.20 0.74 9.77
CA ASN A 17 4.22 2.11 10.27
C ASN A 17 5.38 2.96 9.68
N PRO A 18 5.33 3.31 8.38
CA PRO A 18 6.36 4.15 7.76
C PRO A 18 6.45 5.55 8.37
N LEU A 19 5.44 5.99 9.12
CA LEU A 19 5.39 7.27 9.81
C LEU A 19 6.14 7.27 11.15
N GLY A 20 6.30 6.10 11.76
CA GLY A 20 6.84 5.97 13.11
C GLY A 20 6.15 6.93 14.09
N ASN A 21 6.92 7.69 14.85
CA ASN A 21 6.40 8.64 15.84
C ASN A 21 5.61 9.82 15.23
N ALA A 22 5.72 10.07 13.92
CA ALA A 22 5.00 11.14 13.26
C ALA A 22 3.50 10.84 13.08
N GLU A 23 3.08 9.57 13.24
CA GLU A 23 1.68 9.14 13.11
C GLU A 23 0.74 9.93 14.04
N HIS A 24 1.18 10.25 15.26
CA HIS A 24 0.39 10.98 16.25
C HIS A 24 0.18 12.47 15.89
N SER A 25 0.94 12.97 14.93
CA SER A 25 0.87 14.37 14.47
C SER A 25 -0.02 14.54 13.23
N ILE A 26 -0.46 13.43 12.61
CA ILE A 26 -1.33 13.46 11.43
C ILE A 26 -2.77 13.31 11.92
N GLN A 27 -3.47 14.45 11.97
CA GLN A 27 -4.82 14.56 12.54
C GLN A 27 -5.86 13.74 11.77
N ASP A 28 -5.65 13.56 10.47
CA ASP A 28 -6.55 12.87 9.54
C ASP A 28 -5.96 11.55 9.02
N LEU A 29 -5.11 10.88 9.81
CA LEU A 29 -4.58 9.57 9.45
C LEU A 29 -5.73 8.54 9.49
N ASN A 30 -6.42 8.37 8.36
CA ASN A 30 -7.55 7.46 8.22
C ASN A 30 -7.11 5.98 8.12
N ASP A 31 -6.23 5.54 9.03
CA ASP A 31 -5.68 4.18 9.08
C ASP A 31 -5.17 3.67 7.70
N TYR A 32 -4.54 4.56 6.94
CA TYR A 32 -4.02 4.33 5.59
C TYR A 32 -5.07 4.03 4.50
N GLU A 33 -6.36 4.26 4.74
CA GLU A 33 -7.44 3.90 3.80
C GLU A 33 -7.29 4.60 2.45
N THR A 34 -7.07 5.91 2.46
CA THR A 34 -6.87 6.71 1.23
C THR A 34 -5.64 6.22 0.46
N GLU A 35 -4.56 5.91 1.16
CA GLU A 35 -3.33 5.42 0.53
C GLU A 35 -3.51 4.02 -0.06
N VAL A 36 -4.31 3.16 0.57
CA VAL A 36 -4.62 1.84 0.03
C VAL A 36 -5.46 1.95 -1.24
N ASP A 37 -6.47 2.84 -1.25
CA ASP A 37 -7.27 3.08 -2.46
C ASP A 37 -6.40 3.60 -3.61
N ASP A 38 -5.48 4.52 -3.34
CA ASP A 38 -4.53 5.04 -4.32
C ASP A 38 -3.57 3.96 -4.83
N ILE A 39 -3.05 3.09 -3.96
CA ILE A 39 -2.20 1.96 -4.38
C ILE A 39 -2.97 1.04 -5.32
N ILE A 40 -4.22 0.69 -4.97
CA ILE A 40 -5.06 -0.21 -5.78
C ILE A 40 -5.38 0.44 -7.13
N PHE A 41 -5.74 1.72 -7.13
CA PHE A 41 -6.02 2.49 -8.33
C PHE A 41 -4.80 2.55 -9.26
N ASN A 42 -3.62 2.88 -8.73
CA ASN A 42 -2.38 2.96 -9.51
C ASN A 42 -1.88 1.60 -10.05
N LEU A 43 -2.29 0.50 -9.44
CA LEU A 43 -2.00 -0.84 -9.97
C LEU A 43 -2.86 -1.18 -11.19
N GLU A 44 -3.86 -0.36 -11.52
CA GLU A 44 -4.85 -0.62 -12.57
C GLU A 44 -5.47 -2.03 -12.43
N ILE A 45 -5.65 -2.48 -11.18
CA ILE A 45 -6.33 -3.74 -10.90
C ILE A 45 -7.82 -3.48 -11.12
N ASP A 46 -8.27 -3.79 -12.33
CA ASP A 46 -9.67 -3.66 -12.67
C ASP A 46 -10.49 -4.67 -11.85
N TYR A 47 -11.65 -4.24 -11.34
CA TYR A 47 -12.54 -5.11 -10.55
C TYR A 47 -13.05 -6.28 -11.40
N ASP A 48 -13.15 -6.09 -12.72
CA ASP A 48 -13.69 -7.04 -13.67
C ASP A 48 -12.61 -7.92 -14.36
N PHE A 49 -11.33 -7.52 -14.35
CA PHE A 49 -10.23 -8.21 -15.05
C PHE A 49 -8.94 -8.32 -14.21
N PRO A 50 -8.85 -9.30 -13.29
CA PRO A 50 -7.74 -9.43 -12.33
C PRO A 50 -6.44 -10.04 -12.91
N GLU A 51 -6.30 -10.19 -14.23
CA GLU A 51 -5.17 -10.91 -14.86
C GLU A 51 -3.88 -10.11 -15.05
N LYS A 52 -3.80 -8.88 -14.52
CA LYS A 52 -2.53 -8.13 -14.58
C LYS A 52 -1.58 -8.64 -13.49
N SER A 53 -0.51 -9.33 -13.90
CA SER A 53 0.52 -9.78 -12.96
C SER A 53 1.28 -8.57 -12.41
N VAL A 54 0.96 -8.16 -11.18
CA VAL A 54 1.71 -7.14 -10.46
C VAL A 54 3.04 -7.74 -10.00
N THR A 55 4.15 -7.09 -10.36
CA THR A 55 5.47 -7.48 -9.83
C THR A 55 5.76 -6.77 -8.52
N LYS A 56 6.59 -7.39 -7.66
CA LYS A 56 7.04 -6.76 -6.41
C LYS A 56 7.65 -5.38 -6.65
N ASN A 57 8.49 -5.23 -7.67
CA ASN A 57 9.17 -3.96 -7.96
C ASN A 57 8.19 -2.85 -8.37
N GLN A 58 7.14 -3.18 -9.12
CA GLN A 58 6.08 -2.22 -9.45
C GLN A 58 5.32 -1.80 -8.18
N LEU A 59 4.99 -2.76 -7.33
CA LEU A 59 4.29 -2.51 -6.08
C LEU A 59 5.13 -1.67 -5.12
N SER A 60 6.41 -2.00 -4.92
CA SER A 60 7.35 -1.19 -4.12
C SER A 60 7.44 0.24 -4.62
N LYS A 61 7.43 0.45 -5.94
CA LYS A 61 7.45 1.79 -6.54
C LYS A 61 6.16 2.56 -6.23
N ILE A 62 5.00 1.92 -6.40
CA ILE A 62 3.68 2.55 -6.18
C ILE A 62 3.48 2.87 -4.69
N VAL A 63 3.74 1.90 -3.80
CA VAL A 63 3.66 2.10 -2.34
C VAL A 63 4.54 3.27 -1.91
N LYS A 64 5.79 3.31 -2.39
CA LYS A 64 6.69 4.44 -2.12
C LYS A 64 6.11 5.77 -2.63
N GLU A 65 5.63 5.82 -3.87
CA GLU A 65 5.14 7.06 -4.47
C GLU A 65 3.90 7.59 -3.75
N VAL A 66 2.93 6.73 -3.44
CA VAL A 66 1.72 7.10 -2.70
C VAL A 66 2.05 7.60 -1.30
N LEU A 67 2.84 6.85 -0.53
CA LEU A 67 3.14 7.22 0.86
C LEU A 67 4.03 8.46 0.96
N ASN A 68 4.99 8.64 0.04
CA ASN A 68 5.80 9.86 -0.01
C ASN A 68 4.94 11.08 -0.37
N GLN A 69 3.96 10.93 -1.26
CA GLN A 69 3.05 12.02 -1.63
C GLN A 69 2.06 12.35 -0.52
N ALA A 70 1.43 11.34 0.09
CA ALA A 70 0.43 11.52 1.14
C ALA A 70 1.03 12.15 2.40
N PHE A 71 2.23 11.73 2.78
CA PHE A 71 2.80 12.08 4.08
C PHE A 71 4.09 12.92 4.02
N GLY A 72 4.53 13.31 2.82
CA GLY A 72 5.77 14.07 2.65
C GLY A 72 7.03 13.29 3.06
N LEU A 73 6.99 11.96 2.95
CA LEU A 73 8.13 11.09 3.30
C LEU A 73 9.18 11.03 2.19
N HIS A 74 10.32 10.43 2.52
CA HIS A 74 11.44 10.21 1.59
C HIS A 74 11.84 8.73 1.51
N LEU A 75 10.84 7.84 1.50
CA LEU A 75 11.05 6.40 1.41
C LEU A 75 11.76 6.03 0.10
N THR A 76 12.61 5.02 0.16
CA THR A 76 13.23 4.37 -0.99
C THR A 76 12.44 3.13 -1.41
N ASN A 77 12.66 2.66 -2.64
CA ASN A 77 12.06 1.40 -3.09
C ASN A 77 12.46 0.22 -2.17
N SER A 78 13.69 0.22 -1.66
CA SER A 78 14.20 -0.85 -0.79
C SER A 78 13.51 -0.89 0.56
N GLU A 79 13.09 0.25 1.10
CA GLU A 79 12.31 0.31 2.35
C GLU A 79 10.88 -0.20 2.14
N CYS A 80 10.36 -0.08 0.92
CA CYS A 80 9.03 -0.57 0.57
C CYS A 80 9.01 -2.05 0.17
N ASP A 81 10.16 -2.73 0.09
CA ASP A 81 10.22 -4.09 -0.45
C ASP A 81 9.51 -5.14 0.41
N ALA A 82 9.75 -5.12 1.72
CA ALA A 82 9.11 -6.05 2.66
C ALA A 82 7.58 -5.87 2.71
N PRO A 83 7.03 -4.65 2.95
CA PRO A 83 5.58 -4.45 2.96
C PRO A 83 4.96 -4.76 1.58
N SER A 84 5.65 -4.46 0.47
CA SER A 84 5.14 -4.78 -0.86
C SER A 84 5.09 -6.28 -1.12
N GLU A 85 6.02 -7.07 -0.60
CA GLU A 85 5.95 -8.52 -0.71
C GLU A 85 4.74 -9.09 0.03
N GLU A 86 4.41 -8.55 1.20
CA GLU A 86 3.22 -8.96 1.96
C GLU A 86 1.92 -8.56 1.24
N ILE A 87 1.85 -7.33 0.73
CA ILE A 87 0.70 -6.86 -0.05
C ILE A 87 0.52 -7.73 -1.30
N LEU A 88 1.61 -8.09 -1.99
CA LEU A 88 1.55 -8.96 -3.16
C LEU A 88 0.99 -10.35 -2.82
N LYS A 89 1.30 -10.90 -1.64
CA LYS A 89 0.71 -12.16 -1.16
C LYS A 89 -0.80 -12.03 -0.96
N VAL A 90 -1.28 -10.93 -0.39
CA VAL A 90 -2.71 -10.64 -0.21
C VAL A 90 -3.43 -10.52 -1.56
N LEU A 91 -2.82 -9.81 -2.52
CA LEU A 91 -3.39 -9.65 -3.86
C LEU A 91 -3.53 -10.98 -4.59
N ASN A 92 -2.51 -11.85 -4.50
CA ASN A 92 -2.45 -13.14 -5.18
C ASN A 92 -3.23 -14.27 -4.48
N HIS A 93 -3.60 -14.12 -3.21
CA HIS A 93 -4.42 -15.12 -2.51
C HIS A 93 -5.85 -15.10 -3.09
N ARG A 94 -6.33 -16.25 -3.57
CA ARG A 94 -7.68 -16.40 -4.15
C ARG A 94 -8.70 -16.80 -3.11
#